data_AF-H5TC00-F1
#
_entry.id   AF-H5TC00-F1
#
_cell.length_a   1.000
_cell.length_b   1.000
_cell.length_c   1.000
_cell.angle_alpha   90.00
_cell.angle_beta   90.00
_cell.angle_gamma   90.00
#
_symmetry.space_group_name_H-M   'P 1'
#
loop_
_entity.id
_entity.type
_entity.pdbx_description
1 polymer ?
#
loop_
_entity_poly.entity_id
_entity_poly.type
_entity_poly.pdbx_seq_one_letter_code
_entity_poly.pdbx_strand_id
1 'polypeptide(L)'
;MGFLNIFEKDSDGKQKRIEHRGKYARLSRTGGVSLRKQAKIAGVSVTANTMQGVRVSKRIAKNTRIAMQNGRFVLQGHYGSGPARLNISKTGATVSSRNALGAFNWVKPNRSSVKIAGIQLRGKNAASIQVVYMLFSAGFYSIKFLGQALIQAFALTMAIPSGFNALKQRVNGARFAHRLIKARVLLQPSISNWQSTELLAAILLILAGWGRGMRAEDAAHHIAQYLQQQPDNLLLLQTTLPILHSSAQQLEQLRAGYEDKASGDPRVMMALLTQQLAGILSPEDTAEALLSVDELALALGARTVFQDELVQIFAEFAGLQFTSLSVDKPQQKAANHPAAYLDKFASKPHLVNFNTATLQQLQTLPHIGVGRAKAIIALRPINNILQLQAINGIGPARLADIAEYCVTL
;
A
#
# COMPACT_ATOMS: atom_id res chain seq x y z
N MET A 1 22.08 -10.73 54.62
CA MET A 1 20.84 -11.26 54.01
C MET A 1 19.75 -11.25 55.08
N GLY A 2 18.76 -10.37 54.93
CA GLY A 2 17.89 -9.89 56.00
C GLY A 2 17.24 -11.01 56.83
N PHE A 3 17.47 -10.97 58.14
CA PHE A 3 16.89 -11.87 59.13
C PHE A 3 15.36 -11.77 59.18
N LEU A 4 14.74 -10.82 58.49
CA LEU A 4 13.30 -10.62 58.41
C LEU A 4 12.99 -10.28 56.94
N ASN A 5 11.89 -10.81 56.36
CA ASN A 5 11.50 -10.54 54.97
C ASN A 5 10.94 -9.11 54.79
N ILE A 6 11.60 -8.11 55.38
CA ILE A 6 11.18 -6.70 55.46
C ILE A 6 11.35 -5.96 54.13
N PHE A 7 12.04 -6.56 53.15
CA PHE A 7 12.32 -5.93 51.86
C PHE A 7 11.81 -6.73 50.64
N GLU A 8 11.07 -7.82 50.86
CA GLU A 8 10.46 -8.55 49.75
C GLU A 8 9.26 -7.77 49.18
N LYS A 9 9.48 -7.14 48.02
CA LYS A 9 8.49 -6.35 47.30
C LYS A 9 7.76 -7.18 46.24
N ASP A 10 6.50 -6.86 45.94
CA ASP A 10 5.75 -7.47 44.83
C ASP A 10 6.19 -6.90 43.48
N SER A 11 5.59 -7.40 42.39
CA SER A 11 5.86 -6.93 41.02
C SER A 11 5.66 -5.43 40.84
N ASP A 12 4.98 -4.78 41.79
CA ASP A 12 4.59 -3.38 41.75
C ASP A 12 5.40 -2.56 42.79
N GLY A 13 6.47 -3.13 43.35
CA GLY A 13 7.39 -2.45 44.27
C GLY A 13 6.88 -2.29 45.70
N LYS A 14 5.73 -2.87 46.07
CA LYS A 14 5.16 -2.74 47.42
C LYS A 14 5.62 -3.87 48.33
N GLN A 15 5.87 -3.55 49.60
CA GLN A 15 6.25 -4.55 50.61
C GLN A 15 5.17 -5.62 50.75
N LYS A 16 5.50 -6.89 50.47
CA LYS A 16 4.51 -7.97 50.47
C LYS A 16 3.96 -8.24 51.87
N ARG A 17 4.84 -8.52 52.84
CA ARG A 17 4.52 -8.90 54.24
C ARG A 17 5.70 -8.64 55.17
N ILE A 18 5.44 -8.45 56.47
CA ILE A 18 6.46 -8.47 57.52
C ILE A 18 6.37 -9.83 58.23
N GLU A 19 7.22 -10.77 57.83
CA GLU A 19 7.31 -12.10 58.45
C GLU A 19 8.75 -12.58 58.53
N HIS A 20 9.06 -13.32 59.60
CA HIS A 20 10.24 -14.16 59.68
C HIS A 20 9.83 -15.60 59.36
N ARG A 21 10.59 -16.27 58.49
CA ARG A 21 10.37 -17.69 58.18
C ARG A 21 11.69 -18.44 58.29
N GLY A 22 11.86 -19.15 59.40
CA GLY A 22 12.93 -20.13 59.59
C GLY A 22 12.57 -21.51 59.04
N LYS A 23 13.47 -22.49 59.22
CA LYS A 23 13.29 -23.87 58.73
C LYS A 23 12.05 -24.56 59.31
N TYR A 24 11.75 -24.30 60.57
CA TYR A 24 10.61 -24.90 61.29
C TYR A 24 9.73 -23.90 62.01
N ALA A 25 10.13 -22.62 62.09
CA ALA A 25 9.41 -21.58 62.81
C ALA A 25 9.00 -20.47 61.86
N ARG A 26 7.79 -19.94 62.04
CA ARG A 26 7.31 -18.73 61.39
C ARG A 26 6.85 -17.76 62.46
N LEU A 27 7.36 -16.54 62.39
CA LEU A 27 6.95 -15.42 63.21
C LEU A 27 6.31 -14.38 62.30
N SER A 28 5.11 -13.90 62.60
CA SER A 28 4.49 -12.84 61.80
C SER A 28 3.64 -11.93 62.67
N ARG A 29 3.60 -10.63 62.32
CA ARG A 29 2.87 -9.61 63.09
C ARG A 29 1.39 -9.96 63.30
N THR A 30 0.74 -10.53 62.29
CA THR A 30 -0.70 -10.83 62.32
C THR A 30 -1.00 -12.29 62.70
N GLY A 31 -0.02 -13.18 62.60
CA GLY A 31 -0.22 -14.62 62.77
C GLY A 31 0.51 -15.22 63.96
N GLY A 32 1.22 -14.42 64.77
CA GLY A 32 1.97 -14.89 65.93
C GLY A 32 3.14 -15.82 65.58
N VAL A 33 3.44 -16.74 66.49
CA VAL A 33 4.51 -17.75 66.38
C VAL A 33 3.91 -19.10 66.04
N SER A 34 4.35 -19.72 64.95
CA SER A 34 3.93 -21.08 64.58
C SER A 34 5.13 -21.95 64.23
N LEU A 35 5.19 -23.15 64.81
CA LEU A 35 6.08 -24.22 64.37
C LEU A 35 5.42 -25.08 63.29
N ARG A 36 6.19 -25.45 62.26
CA ARG A 36 5.79 -26.31 61.13
C ARG A 36 6.86 -27.36 60.86
N LYS A 37 6.46 -28.61 60.72
CA LYS A 37 7.28 -29.71 60.18
C LYS A 37 6.56 -30.36 59.00
N GLN A 38 7.29 -30.67 57.94
CA GLN A 38 6.75 -31.35 56.76
C GLN A 38 7.60 -32.59 56.46
N ALA A 39 6.94 -33.73 56.27
CA ALA A 39 7.54 -34.97 55.83
C ALA A 39 6.84 -35.46 54.56
N LYS A 40 7.57 -36.10 53.66
CA LYS A 40 7.04 -36.70 52.44
C LYS A 40 7.33 -38.19 52.48
N ILE A 41 6.29 -39.01 52.48
CA ILE A 41 6.37 -40.46 52.62
C ILE A 41 5.54 -41.07 51.49
N ALA A 42 6.15 -41.93 50.67
CA ALA A 42 5.46 -42.64 49.57
C ALA A 42 4.57 -41.74 48.68
N GLY A 43 5.06 -40.56 48.32
CA GLY A 43 4.32 -39.59 47.49
C GLY A 43 3.21 -38.79 48.21
N VAL A 44 2.98 -39.05 49.48
CA VAL A 44 2.06 -38.31 50.36
C VAL A 44 2.85 -37.30 51.20
N SER A 45 2.40 -36.05 51.22
CA SER A 45 2.99 -34.99 52.03
C SER A 45 2.19 -34.78 53.31
N VAL A 46 2.81 -35.02 54.46
CA VAL A 46 2.26 -34.79 55.79
C VAL A 46 2.88 -33.52 56.34
N THR A 47 2.06 -32.55 56.71
CA THR A 47 2.48 -31.29 57.32
C THR A 47 1.82 -31.16 58.67
N ALA A 48 2.60 -30.98 59.73
CA ALA A 48 2.11 -30.61 61.04
C ALA A 48 2.43 -29.15 61.30
N ASN A 49 1.46 -28.38 61.78
CA ASN A 49 1.61 -26.99 62.18
C ASN A 49 0.92 -26.79 63.53
N THR A 50 1.62 -26.15 64.47
CA THR A 50 1.11 -25.88 65.84
C THR A 50 -0.18 -25.06 65.89
N MET A 51 -0.40 -24.14 64.94
CA MET A 51 -1.61 -23.32 64.88
C MET A 51 -2.66 -23.87 63.90
N GLN A 52 -2.23 -24.51 62.82
CA GLN A 52 -3.12 -24.93 61.72
C GLN A 52 -3.43 -26.43 61.73
N GLY A 53 -2.85 -27.18 62.67
CA GLY A 53 -3.01 -28.62 62.85
C GLY A 53 -2.27 -29.47 61.80
N VAL A 54 -2.82 -30.65 61.51
CA VAL A 54 -2.20 -31.66 60.65
C VAL A 54 -2.89 -31.70 59.28
N ARG A 55 -2.08 -31.69 58.22
CA ARG A 55 -2.51 -31.82 56.83
C ARG A 55 -1.78 -32.97 56.14
N VAL A 56 -2.55 -33.91 55.64
CA VAL A 56 -2.09 -34.98 54.74
C VAL A 56 -2.51 -34.61 53.32
N SER A 57 -1.62 -34.68 52.33
CA SER A 57 -1.96 -34.32 50.95
C SER A 57 -1.23 -35.17 49.91
N LYS A 58 -1.94 -35.53 48.84
CA LYS A 58 -1.40 -36.30 47.70
C LYS A 58 -1.80 -35.61 46.40
N ARG A 59 -0.86 -35.50 45.46
CA ARG A 59 -1.16 -35.08 44.09
C ARG A 59 -1.66 -36.29 43.32
N ILE A 60 -2.84 -36.19 42.69
CA ILE A 60 -3.48 -37.31 41.97
C ILE A 60 -3.31 -37.16 40.46
N ALA A 61 -3.34 -35.93 39.96
CA ALA A 61 -3.10 -35.61 38.57
C ALA A 61 -2.29 -34.32 38.45
N LYS A 62 -1.83 -33.99 37.24
CA LYS A 62 -1.20 -32.69 36.96
C LYS A 62 -2.17 -31.58 37.36
N ASN A 63 -1.69 -30.68 38.23
CA ASN A 63 -2.45 -29.57 38.81
C ASN A 63 -3.66 -29.91 39.69
N THR A 64 -3.88 -31.18 40.05
CA THR A 64 -4.94 -31.58 41.00
C THR A 64 -4.38 -32.33 42.20
N ARG A 65 -4.80 -31.87 43.39
CA ARG A 65 -4.42 -32.45 44.67
C ARG A 65 -5.63 -32.72 45.53
N ILE A 66 -5.51 -33.78 46.32
CA ILE A 66 -6.42 -34.09 47.41
C ILE A 66 -5.64 -33.92 48.71
N ALA A 67 -6.31 -33.39 49.73
CA ALA A 67 -5.77 -33.27 51.06
C ALA A 67 -6.84 -33.54 52.13
N MET A 68 -6.39 -34.00 53.28
CA MET A 68 -7.16 -34.06 54.52
C MET A 68 -6.48 -33.11 55.51
N GLN A 69 -7.17 -32.07 55.95
CA GLN A 69 -6.64 -31.09 56.91
C GLN A 69 -7.55 -31.06 58.13
N ASN A 70 -7.05 -31.47 59.30
CA ASN A 70 -7.81 -31.57 60.54
C ASN A 70 -9.17 -32.28 60.35
N GLY A 71 -9.16 -33.46 59.72
CA GLY A 71 -10.38 -34.21 59.40
C GLY A 71 -11.19 -33.70 58.19
N ARG A 72 -10.90 -32.51 57.65
CA ARG A 72 -11.62 -31.97 56.49
C ARG A 72 -10.99 -32.38 55.17
N PHE A 73 -11.76 -33.05 54.32
CA PHE A 73 -11.39 -33.33 52.94
C PHE A 73 -11.34 -32.05 52.07
N VAL A 74 -10.28 -31.91 51.28
CA VAL A 74 -10.00 -30.78 50.38
C VAL A 74 -9.58 -31.33 49.02
N LEU A 75 -10.40 -31.06 48.00
CA LEU A 75 -10.04 -31.24 46.59
C LEU A 75 -9.71 -29.87 45.99
N GLN A 76 -8.59 -29.77 45.27
CA GLN A 76 -8.21 -28.55 44.57
C GLN A 76 -7.53 -28.87 43.23
N GLY A 77 -8.05 -28.29 42.16
CA GLY A 77 -7.49 -28.37 40.80
C GLY A 77 -7.47 -27.02 40.10
N HIS A 78 -6.44 -26.75 39.29
CA HIS A 78 -6.37 -25.53 38.46
C HIS A 78 -5.90 -25.87 37.05
N TYR A 79 -6.68 -25.48 36.06
CA TYR A 79 -6.50 -25.87 34.67
C TYR A 79 -6.64 -24.66 33.74
N GLY A 80 -6.02 -24.74 32.57
CA GLY A 80 -6.02 -23.68 31.55
C GLY A 80 -4.74 -22.85 31.53
N SER A 81 -4.36 -22.43 30.32
CA SER A 81 -3.32 -21.43 30.02
C SER A 81 -3.99 -20.17 29.48
N GLY A 82 -3.41 -19.00 29.75
CA GLY A 82 -3.95 -17.72 29.27
C GLY A 82 -4.98 -17.06 30.21
N PRO A 83 -5.90 -16.23 29.67
CA PRO A 83 -6.80 -15.40 30.46
C PRO A 83 -7.90 -16.21 31.13
N ALA A 84 -8.47 -17.23 30.48
CA ALA A 84 -9.49 -18.10 31.06
C ALA A 84 -8.85 -19.28 31.82
N ARG A 85 -9.33 -19.54 33.04
CA ARG A 85 -8.84 -20.61 33.92
C ARG A 85 -10.01 -21.35 34.55
N LEU A 86 -9.88 -22.67 34.63
CA LEU A 86 -10.84 -23.57 35.26
C LEU A 86 -10.31 -24.00 36.63
N ASN A 87 -11.10 -23.75 37.67
CA ASN A 87 -10.76 -24.05 39.06
C ASN A 87 -11.70 -25.12 39.59
N ILE A 88 -11.16 -26.25 40.03
CA ILE A 88 -11.91 -27.37 40.61
C ILE A 88 -11.77 -27.36 42.13
N SER A 89 -12.86 -27.59 42.84
CA SER A 89 -12.92 -27.67 44.30
C SER A 89 -13.83 -28.81 44.76
N LYS A 90 -13.84 -29.11 46.07
CA LYS A 90 -14.81 -30.06 46.66
C LYS A 90 -16.27 -29.74 46.28
N THR A 91 -16.59 -28.44 46.13
CA THR A 91 -17.94 -27.95 45.84
C THR A 91 -18.23 -27.79 44.34
N GLY A 92 -17.39 -28.34 43.46
CA GLY A 92 -17.53 -28.22 42.01
C GLY A 92 -16.49 -27.32 41.34
N ALA A 93 -16.69 -27.08 40.04
CA ALA A 93 -15.79 -26.33 39.17
C ALA A 93 -16.27 -24.88 38.92
N THR A 94 -15.35 -23.96 38.68
CA THR A 94 -15.65 -22.56 38.33
C THR A 94 -14.69 -22.06 37.25
N VAL A 95 -15.21 -21.22 36.35
CA VAL A 95 -14.41 -20.57 35.31
C VAL A 95 -14.14 -19.13 35.71
N SER A 96 -12.90 -18.69 35.56
CA SER A 96 -12.50 -17.31 35.81
C SER A 96 -11.64 -16.77 34.67
N SER A 97 -11.88 -15.52 34.28
CA SER A 97 -11.04 -14.81 33.31
C SER A 97 -10.19 -13.74 34.01
N ARG A 98 -8.92 -13.63 33.62
CA ARG A 98 -7.98 -12.64 34.12
C ARG A 98 -7.76 -11.54 33.08
N ASN A 99 -7.76 -10.29 33.53
CA ASN A 99 -7.47 -9.11 32.73
C ASN A 99 -6.48 -8.19 33.48
N ALA A 100 -6.18 -7.01 32.93
CA ALA A 100 -5.24 -6.06 33.51
C ALA A 100 -5.68 -5.57 34.92
N LEU A 101 -6.98 -5.43 35.15
CA LEU A 101 -7.54 -4.93 36.40
C LEU A 101 -7.61 -6.00 37.50
N GLY A 102 -7.64 -7.29 37.15
CA GLY A 102 -7.72 -8.39 38.10
C GLY A 102 -8.28 -9.68 37.51
N ALA A 103 -9.13 -10.38 38.27
CA ALA A 103 -9.76 -11.63 37.84
C ALA A 103 -11.27 -11.62 38.11
N PHE A 104 -12.05 -11.96 37.09
CA PHE A 104 -13.50 -12.10 37.14
C PHE A 104 -13.88 -13.59 37.15
N ASN A 105 -14.74 -14.02 38.07
CA ASN A 105 -15.23 -15.40 38.11
C ASN A 105 -16.66 -15.44 37.57
N TRP A 106 -16.84 -16.13 36.44
CA TRP A 106 -18.10 -16.20 35.69
C TRP A 106 -19.21 -16.94 36.46
N VAL A 107 -18.84 -17.89 37.31
CA VAL A 107 -19.81 -18.74 38.04
C VAL A 107 -20.08 -18.21 39.45
N LYS A 108 -19.06 -17.68 40.12
CA LYS A 108 -19.13 -17.18 41.50
C LYS A 108 -18.62 -15.75 41.56
N PRO A 109 -19.43 -14.73 41.23
CA PRO A 109 -19.02 -13.33 41.21
C PRO A 109 -18.34 -12.86 42.50
N ASN A 110 -18.77 -13.38 43.66
CA ASN A 110 -18.17 -13.09 44.97
C ASN A 110 -16.69 -13.54 45.10
N ARG A 111 -16.17 -14.33 44.17
CA ARG A 111 -14.75 -14.74 44.12
C ARG A 111 -13.92 -13.89 43.15
N SER A 112 -14.51 -12.86 42.56
CA SER A 112 -13.80 -11.90 41.71
C SER A 112 -12.88 -11.01 42.54
N SER A 113 -11.85 -10.47 41.89
CA SER A 113 -10.89 -9.57 42.50
C SER A 113 -10.43 -8.49 41.54
N VAL A 114 -10.11 -7.32 42.11
CA VAL A 114 -9.67 -6.12 41.41
C VAL A 114 -8.47 -5.55 42.18
N LYS A 115 -7.46 -5.07 41.46
CA LYS A 115 -6.31 -4.36 42.05
C LYS A 115 -6.30 -2.94 41.47
N ILE A 116 -6.59 -1.95 42.31
CA ILE A 116 -6.55 -0.52 41.94
C ILE A 116 -5.59 0.16 42.90
N ALA A 117 -4.63 0.93 42.36
CA ALA A 117 -3.59 1.60 43.15
C ALA A 117 -2.85 0.67 44.14
N GLY A 118 -2.72 -0.62 43.79
CA GLY A 118 -2.12 -1.67 44.62
C GLY A 118 -2.96 -2.16 45.81
N ILE A 119 -4.20 -1.68 45.97
CA ILE A 119 -5.17 -2.22 46.95
C ILE A 119 -5.97 -3.33 46.25
N GLN A 120 -6.01 -4.52 46.85
CA GLN A 120 -6.78 -5.64 46.33
C GLN A 120 -8.19 -5.67 46.93
N LEU A 121 -9.18 -5.28 46.14
CA LEU A 121 -10.61 -5.48 46.43
C LEU A 121 -11.05 -6.87 45.98
N ARG A 122 -11.87 -7.54 46.78
CA ARG A 122 -12.45 -8.86 46.48
C ARG A 122 -13.93 -8.89 46.84
N GLY A 123 -14.70 -9.76 46.19
CA GLY A 123 -16.13 -9.91 46.49
C GLY A 123 -17.04 -9.34 45.41
N LYS A 124 -18.31 -9.07 45.80
CA LYS A 124 -19.36 -8.54 44.90
C LYS A 124 -18.95 -7.23 44.24
N ASN A 125 -18.40 -6.30 45.01
CA ASN A 125 -17.97 -4.99 44.51
C ASN A 125 -16.81 -5.10 43.51
N ALA A 126 -15.94 -6.12 43.65
CA ALA A 126 -14.91 -6.38 42.66
C ALA A 126 -15.51 -6.92 41.36
N ALA A 127 -16.57 -7.73 41.43
CA ALA A 127 -17.26 -8.23 40.26
C ALA A 127 -17.93 -7.10 39.46
N SER A 128 -18.61 -6.16 40.13
CA SER A 128 -19.26 -5.04 39.45
C SER A 128 -18.24 -4.15 38.73
N ILE A 129 -17.12 -3.82 39.37
CA ILE A 129 -16.04 -3.04 38.76
C ILE A 129 -15.44 -3.78 37.55
N GLN A 130 -15.26 -5.10 37.64
CA GLN A 130 -14.77 -5.91 36.51
C GLN A 130 -15.72 -5.88 35.32
N VAL A 131 -17.04 -5.96 35.55
CA VAL A 131 -18.04 -5.88 34.47
C VAL A 131 -17.96 -4.53 33.77
N VAL A 132 -17.89 -3.43 34.53
CA VAL A 132 -17.73 -2.09 33.97
C VAL A 132 -16.46 -1.99 33.14
N TYR A 133 -15.31 -2.45 33.67
CA TYR A 133 -14.05 -2.48 32.93
C TYR A 133 -14.16 -3.29 31.62
N MET A 134 -14.79 -4.46 31.67
CA MET A 134 -14.97 -5.30 30.48
C MET A 134 -15.82 -4.60 29.42
N LEU A 135 -16.91 -3.92 29.81
CA LEU A 135 -17.74 -3.14 28.88
C LEU A 135 -16.97 -2.00 28.22
N PHE A 136 -16.20 -1.22 28.98
CA PHE A 136 -15.36 -0.16 28.42
C PHE A 136 -14.29 -0.73 27.48
N SER A 137 -13.63 -1.82 27.86
CA SER A 137 -12.62 -2.45 27.02
C SER A 137 -13.22 -3.00 25.73
N ALA A 138 -14.40 -3.63 25.80
CA ALA A 138 -15.12 -4.11 24.64
C ALA A 138 -15.46 -2.95 23.69
N GLY A 139 -16.05 -1.86 24.21
CA GLY A 139 -16.37 -0.68 23.41
C GLY A 139 -15.14 -0.07 22.72
N PHE A 140 -14.02 0.07 23.45
CA PHE A 140 -12.77 0.57 22.89
C PHE A 140 -12.24 -0.32 21.75
N TYR A 141 -12.22 -1.64 21.94
CA TYR A 141 -11.76 -2.57 20.90
C TYR A 141 -12.74 -2.65 19.72
N SER A 142 -14.05 -2.52 19.94
CA SER A 142 -15.06 -2.44 18.88
C SER A 142 -14.85 -1.21 18.00
N ILE A 143 -14.59 -0.04 18.58
CA ILE A 143 -14.29 1.19 17.82
C ILE A 143 -13.03 1.01 16.97
N LYS A 144 -11.96 0.46 17.56
CA LYS A 144 -10.73 0.15 16.82
C LYS A 144 -10.97 -0.80 15.65
N PHE A 145 -11.74 -1.86 15.89
CA PHE A 145 -12.09 -2.84 14.86
C PHE A 145 -12.89 -2.18 13.72
N LEU A 146 -13.89 -1.37 14.05
CA LEU A 146 -14.68 -0.63 13.06
C LEU A 146 -13.80 0.31 12.22
N GLY A 147 -12.89 1.06 12.85
CA GLY A 147 -11.95 1.92 12.14
C GLY A 147 -11.07 1.15 11.15
N GLN A 148 -10.53 0.00 11.58
CA GLN A 148 -9.76 -0.87 10.69
C GLN A 148 -10.60 -1.46 9.57
N ALA A 149 -11.82 -1.90 9.87
CA ALA A 149 -12.74 -2.43 8.85
C ALA A 149 -13.07 -1.38 7.79
N LEU A 150 -13.28 -0.12 8.17
CA LEU A 150 -13.51 0.98 7.24
C LEU A 150 -12.31 1.26 6.35
N ILE A 151 -11.09 1.26 6.91
CA ILE A 151 -9.86 1.42 6.12
C ILE A 151 -9.74 0.31 5.08
N GLN A 152 -9.98 -0.94 5.48
CA GLN A 152 -9.91 -2.08 4.57
C GLN A 152 -11.03 -2.05 3.51
N ALA A 153 -12.23 -1.63 3.88
CA ALA A 153 -13.32 -1.43 2.93
C ALA A 153 -12.97 -0.35 1.90
N PHE A 154 -12.39 0.77 2.34
CA PHE A 154 -11.93 1.84 1.46
C PHE A 154 -10.81 1.36 0.51
N ALA A 155 -9.81 0.65 1.05
CA ALA A 155 -8.75 0.06 0.23
C ALA A 155 -9.31 -0.91 -0.81
N LEU A 156 -10.28 -1.74 -0.43
CA LEU A 156 -10.96 -2.64 -1.36
C LEU A 156 -11.69 -1.86 -2.45
N THR A 157 -12.41 -0.79 -2.11
CA THR A 157 -13.10 0.05 -3.12
C THR A 157 -12.12 0.69 -4.11
N MET A 158 -10.96 1.13 -3.63
CA MET A 158 -9.91 1.68 -4.50
C MET A 158 -9.23 0.62 -5.38
N ALA A 159 -9.28 -0.66 -4.99
CA ALA A 159 -8.73 -1.77 -5.76
C ALA A 159 -9.72 -2.36 -6.80
N ILE A 160 -11.01 -1.97 -6.78
CA ILE A 160 -12.01 -2.46 -7.75
C ILE A 160 -11.63 -2.10 -9.20
N PRO A 161 -11.20 -0.85 -9.54
CA PRO A 161 -10.86 -0.51 -10.92
C PRO A 161 -9.70 -1.32 -11.49
N SER A 162 -8.63 -1.53 -10.71
CA SER A 162 -7.48 -2.33 -11.15
C SER A 162 -7.82 -3.81 -11.29
N GLY A 163 -8.62 -4.36 -10.37
CA GLY A 163 -9.15 -5.73 -10.49
C GLY A 163 -10.03 -5.94 -11.72
N PHE A 164 -10.88 -4.97 -12.05
CA PHE A 164 -11.73 -5.00 -13.24
C PHE A 164 -10.91 -4.90 -14.53
N ASN A 165 -9.91 -4.02 -14.58
CA ASN A 165 -9.01 -3.89 -15.72
C ASN A 165 -8.20 -5.18 -15.97
N ALA A 166 -7.66 -5.79 -14.91
CA ALA A 166 -6.95 -7.06 -15.01
C ALA A 166 -7.86 -8.20 -15.48
N LEU A 167 -9.12 -8.24 -15.02
CA LEU A 167 -10.10 -9.22 -15.49
C LEU A 167 -10.49 -8.98 -16.95
N LYS A 168 -10.71 -7.72 -17.36
CA LYS A 168 -10.99 -7.34 -18.74
C LYS A 168 -9.86 -7.77 -19.68
N GLN A 169 -8.61 -7.50 -19.30
CA GLN A 169 -7.40 -7.94 -20.03
C GLN A 169 -7.34 -9.46 -20.21
N ARG A 170 -7.67 -10.24 -19.17
CA ARG A 170 -7.69 -11.71 -19.26
C ARG A 170 -8.78 -12.23 -20.20
N VAL A 171 -9.99 -11.65 -20.11
CA VAL A 171 -11.13 -12.06 -20.95
C VAL A 171 -10.89 -11.71 -22.42
N ASN A 172 -10.40 -10.52 -22.70
CA ASN A 172 -10.08 -10.08 -24.05
C ASN A 172 -8.89 -10.85 -24.63
N GLY A 173 -7.82 -11.05 -23.87
CA GLY A 173 -6.70 -11.91 -24.26
C GLY A 173 -7.16 -13.33 -24.63
N ALA A 174 -8.09 -13.92 -23.86
CA ALA A 174 -8.67 -15.23 -24.17
C ALA A 174 -9.50 -15.23 -25.47
N ARG A 175 -10.22 -14.15 -25.79
CA ARG A 175 -10.98 -14.01 -27.05
C ARG A 175 -10.06 -13.97 -28.27
N PHE A 176 -8.89 -13.36 -28.15
CA PHE A 176 -7.92 -13.25 -29.23
C PHE A 176 -6.94 -14.43 -29.29
N ALA A 177 -6.76 -15.20 -28.20
CA ALA A 177 -5.74 -16.24 -28.08
C ALA A 177 -5.71 -17.24 -29.26
N HIS A 178 -6.86 -17.81 -29.62
CA HIS A 178 -6.90 -18.79 -30.72
C HIS A 178 -6.62 -18.15 -32.09
N ARG A 179 -7.08 -16.91 -32.31
CA ARG A 179 -6.85 -16.16 -33.56
C ARG A 179 -5.41 -15.68 -33.69
N LEU A 180 -4.78 -15.29 -32.58
CA LEU A 180 -3.39 -14.87 -32.50
C LEU A 180 -2.43 -16.01 -32.85
N ILE A 181 -2.70 -17.23 -32.34
CA ILE A 181 -1.90 -18.41 -32.68
C ILE A 181 -1.96 -18.68 -34.19
N LYS A 182 -3.17 -18.62 -34.78
CA LYS A 182 -3.36 -18.81 -36.22
C LYS A 182 -2.66 -17.73 -37.06
N ALA A 183 -2.82 -16.45 -36.69
CA ALA A 183 -2.16 -15.32 -37.37
C ALA A 183 -0.63 -15.41 -37.29
N ARG A 184 -0.07 -15.80 -36.13
CA ARG A 184 1.37 -15.96 -35.92
C ARG A 184 2.01 -16.98 -36.87
N VAL A 185 1.31 -18.08 -37.15
CA VAL A 185 1.80 -19.16 -38.04
C VAL A 185 1.78 -18.75 -39.52
N LEU A 186 0.87 -17.85 -39.89
CA LEU A 186 0.64 -17.47 -41.29
C LEU A 186 1.52 -16.29 -41.74
N LEU A 187 2.14 -15.56 -40.81
CA LEU A 187 3.13 -14.53 -41.10
C LEU A 187 4.47 -15.14 -41.53
N GLN A 188 4.87 -14.87 -42.77
CA GLN A 188 6.17 -15.22 -43.31
C GLN A 188 6.93 -13.93 -43.72
N PRO A 189 8.17 -13.73 -43.24
CA PRO A 189 8.88 -14.52 -42.22
C PRO A 189 8.21 -14.41 -40.84
N SER A 190 8.47 -15.39 -39.97
CA SER A 190 7.92 -15.42 -38.61
C SER A 190 8.09 -14.07 -37.92
N ILE A 191 7.02 -13.58 -37.31
CA ILE A 191 7.00 -12.29 -36.59
C ILE A 191 8.07 -12.20 -35.49
N SER A 192 8.57 -13.34 -35.01
CA SER A 192 9.70 -13.40 -34.07
C SER A 192 10.98 -12.78 -34.61
N ASN A 193 11.14 -12.74 -35.94
CA ASN A 193 12.36 -12.30 -36.60
C ASN A 193 12.29 -10.82 -37.01
N TRP A 194 11.15 -10.17 -36.80
CA TRP A 194 10.93 -8.79 -37.18
C TRP A 194 11.64 -7.86 -36.20
N GLN A 195 12.27 -6.82 -36.73
CA GLN A 195 12.92 -5.78 -35.94
C GLN A 195 11.88 -4.84 -35.33
N SER A 196 12.26 -4.12 -34.26
CA SER A 196 11.38 -3.13 -33.62
C SER A 196 10.89 -2.06 -34.61
N THR A 197 11.72 -1.65 -35.57
CA THR A 197 11.36 -0.70 -36.63
C THR A 197 10.29 -1.24 -37.58
N GLU A 198 10.38 -2.52 -37.97
CA GLU A 198 9.40 -3.17 -38.85
C GLU A 198 8.05 -3.35 -38.15
N LEU A 199 8.08 -3.77 -36.88
CA LEU A 199 6.89 -3.87 -36.04
C LEU A 199 6.22 -2.51 -35.88
N LEU A 200 7.02 -1.46 -35.65
CA LEU A 200 6.52 -0.11 -35.47
C LEU A 200 5.94 0.47 -36.76
N ALA A 201 6.61 0.27 -37.89
CA ALA A 201 6.11 0.66 -39.21
C ALA A 201 4.75 -0.03 -39.49
N ALA A 202 4.63 -1.32 -39.19
CA ALA A 202 3.39 -2.06 -39.36
C ALA A 202 2.27 -1.54 -38.44
N ILE A 203 2.55 -1.28 -37.16
CA ILE A 203 1.60 -0.71 -36.20
C ILE A 203 1.11 0.67 -36.68
N LEU A 204 2.02 1.51 -37.16
CA LEU A 204 1.72 2.83 -37.70
C LEU A 204 0.79 2.75 -38.91
N LEU A 205 1.08 1.85 -39.84
CA LEU A 205 0.27 1.62 -41.05
C LEU A 205 -1.11 1.03 -40.73
N ILE A 206 -1.20 0.15 -39.73
CA ILE A 206 -2.49 -0.36 -39.26
C ILE A 206 -3.31 0.76 -38.65
N LEU A 207 -2.72 1.59 -37.78
CA LEU A 207 -3.47 2.66 -37.12
C LEU A 207 -3.88 3.77 -38.11
N ALA A 208 -2.94 4.30 -38.89
CA ALA A 208 -3.17 5.44 -39.78
C ALA A 208 -3.80 5.03 -41.12
N GLY A 209 -3.61 3.80 -41.57
CA GLY A 209 -4.20 3.27 -42.80
C GLY A 209 -5.49 2.50 -42.54
N TRP A 210 -5.37 1.25 -42.09
CA TRP A 210 -6.55 0.38 -41.89
C TRP A 210 -7.55 0.94 -40.88
N GLY A 211 -7.07 1.61 -39.83
CA GLY A 211 -7.89 2.30 -38.84
C GLY A 211 -8.78 3.40 -39.43
N ARG A 212 -8.40 3.94 -40.60
CA ARG A 212 -9.17 4.95 -41.36
C ARG A 212 -9.94 4.36 -42.53
N GLY A 213 -9.88 3.04 -42.73
CA GLY A 213 -10.46 2.38 -43.89
C GLY A 213 -9.65 2.59 -45.18
N MET A 214 -8.41 3.06 -45.09
CA MET A 214 -7.49 3.21 -46.23
C MET A 214 -6.67 1.93 -46.42
N ARG A 215 -6.07 1.76 -47.61
CA ARG A 215 -5.03 0.75 -47.83
C ARG A 215 -3.75 1.20 -47.13
N ALA A 216 -2.95 0.25 -46.66
CA ALA A 216 -1.67 0.55 -46.03
C ALA A 216 -0.72 1.24 -47.02
N GLU A 217 -0.81 0.91 -48.31
CA GLU A 217 -0.02 1.57 -49.38
C GLU A 217 -0.33 3.07 -49.45
N ASP A 218 -1.60 3.47 -49.47
CA ASP A 218 -2.00 4.88 -49.50
C ASP A 218 -1.55 5.61 -48.23
N ALA A 219 -1.69 4.95 -47.08
CA ALA A 219 -1.27 5.49 -45.79
C ALA A 219 0.25 5.71 -45.73
N ALA A 220 1.04 4.80 -46.31
CA ALA A 220 2.50 4.93 -46.36
C ALA A 220 2.93 6.21 -47.07
N HIS A 221 2.27 6.59 -48.16
CA HIS A 221 2.56 7.83 -48.87
C HIS A 221 2.27 9.06 -47.99
N HIS A 222 1.11 9.10 -47.32
CA HIS A 222 0.74 10.22 -46.44
C HIS A 222 1.65 10.34 -45.22
N ILE A 223 1.98 9.23 -44.58
CA ILE A 223 2.90 9.19 -43.44
C ILE A 223 4.30 9.64 -43.88
N ALA A 224 4.82 9.11 -44.99
CA ALA A 224 6.14 9.46 -45.50
C ALA A 224 6.23 10.95 -45.81
N GLN A 225 5.21 11.51 -46.46
CA GLN A 225 5.14 12.94 -46.75
C GLN A 225 5.14 13.78 -45.47
N TYR A 226 4.38 13.38 -44.45
CA TYR A 226 4.35 14.10 -43.16
C TYR A 226 5.71 14.07 -42.45
N LEU A 227 6.33 12.89 -42.33
CA LEU A 227 7.62 12.72 -41.66
C LEU A 227 8.76 13.46 -42.38
N GLN A 228 8.73 13.52 -43.71
CA GLN A 228 9.70 14.29 -44.50
C GLN A 228 9.55 15.80 -44.34
N GLN A 229 8.32 16.29 -44.15
CA GLN A 229 8.05 17.72 -43.95
C GLN A 229 8.43 18.21 -42.53
N GLN A 230 8.51 17.30 -41.55
CA GLN A 230 8.83 17.61 -40.16
C GLN A 230 9.92 16.66 -39.61
N PRO A 231 11.18 16.80 -40.06
CA PRO A 231 12.25 15.87 -39.72
C PRO A 231 12.61 15.84 -38.23
N ASP A 232 12.43 16.96 -37.52
CA ASP A 232 12.75 17.08 -36.09
C ASP A 232 11.63 16.56 -35.17
N ASN A 233 10.46 16.22 -35.72
CA ASN A 233 9.32 15.75 -34.96
C ASN A 233 9.22 14.21 -35.01
N LEU A 234 8.81 13.59 -33.90
CA LEU A 234 8.60 12.14 -33.79
C LEU A 234 9.81 11.30 -34.27
N LEU A 235 11.00 11.59 -33.71
CA LEU A 235 12.29 10.98 -34.08
C LEU A 235 12.26 9.45 -34.12
N LEU A 236 11.50 8.84 -33.20
CA LEU A 236 11.32 7.39 -33.15
C LEU A 236 10.64 6.84 -34.42
N LEU A 237 9.68 7.58 -35.01
CA LEU A 237 9.01 7.21 -36.25
C LEU A 237 9.87 7.45 -37.50
N GLN A 238 10.82 8.38 -37.46
CA GLN A 238 11.73 8.65 -38.58
C GLN A 238 12.51 7.39 -39.00
N THR A 239 12.81 6.51 -38.05
CA THR A 239 13.48 5.23 -38.31
C THR A 239 12.67 4.28 -39.22
N THR A 240 11.36 4.49 -39.34
CA THR A 240 10.46 3.65 -40.16
C THR A 240 10.36 4.12 -41.61
N LEU A 241 10.73 5.36 -41.91
CA LEU A 241 10.61 5.97 -43.23
C LEU A 241 11.18 5.11 -44.39
N PRO A 242 12.39 4.50 -44.30
CA PRO A 242 12.96 3.74 -45.41
C PRO A 242 12.22 2.43 -45.69
N ILE A 243 11.53 1.86 -44.71
CA ILE A 243 10.88 0.54 -44.80
C ILE A 243 9.36 0.63 -44.94
N LEU A 244 8.78 1.83 -44.82
CA LEU A 244 7.35 2.04 -44.73
C LEU A 244 6.57 1.49 -45.93
N HIS A 245 7.08 1.69 -47.14
CA HIS A 245 6.43 1.21 -48.36
C HIS A 245 6.48 -0.32 -48.48
N SER A 246 7.63 -0.94 -48.16
CA SER A 246 7.74 -2.40 -48.15
C SER A 246 6.87 -3.04 -47.06
N SER A 247 6.81 -2.44 -45.88
CA SER A 247 5.92 -2.90 -44.79
C SER A 247 4.44 -2.77 -45.18
N ALA A 248 4.06 -1.71 -45.90
CA ALA A 248 2.70 -1.54 -46.39
C ALA A 248 2.30 -2.60 -47.41
N GLN A 249 3.16 -2.89 -48.39
CA GLN A 249 2.94 -3.97 -49.36
C GLN A 249 2.80 -5.32 -48.66
N GLN A 250 3.67 -5.61 -47.68
CA GLN A 250 3.60 -6.85 -46.92
C GLN A 250 2.27 -6.96 -46.13
N LEU A 251 1.81 -5.88 -45.50
CA LEU A 251 0.52 -5.85 -44.82
C LEU A 251 -0.66 -6.08 -45.77
N GLU A 252 -0.68 -5.47 -46.95
CA GLU A 252 -1.74 -5.68 -47.94
C GLU A 252 -1.73 -7.10 -48.51
N GLN A 253 -0.55 -7.67 -48.77
CA GLN A 253 -0.41 -9.07 -49.19
C GLN A 253 -0.94 -10.03 -48.13
N LEU A 254 -0.60 -9.78 -46.86
CA LEU A 254 -1.14 -10.54 -45.74
C LEU A 254 -2.67 -10.43 -45.71
N ARG A 255 -3.22 -9.22 -45.79
CA ARG A 255 -4.67 -8.98 -45.80
C ARG A 255 -5.39 -9.69 -46.96
N ALA A 256 -4.77 -9.76 -48.14
CA ALA A 256 -5.32 -10.39 -49.33
C ALA A 256 -5.20 -11.93 -49.31
N GLY A 257 -4.16 -12.48 -48.68
CA GLY A 257 -3.90 -13.93 -48.64
C GLY A 257 -4.75 -14.74 -47.66
N TYR A 258 -5.55 -14.09 -46.81
CA TYR A 258 -6.40 -14.78 -45.83
C TYR A 258 -7.79 -15.11 -46.39
N GLU A 259 -8.06 -16.39 -46.68
CA GLU A 259 -9.41 -16.89 -46.98
C GLU A 259 -10.38 -16.74 -45.79
N ASP A 260 -9.83 -16.79 -44.57
CA ASP A 260 -10.56 -16.55 -43.33
C ASP A 260 -10.42 -15.08 -42.89
N LYS A 261 -11.50 -14.31 -43.04
CA LYS A 261 -11.58 -12.88 -42.68
C LYS A 261 -11.12 -12.58 -41.24
N ALA A 262 -11.08 -13.58 -40.35
CA ALA A 262 -10.67 -13.42 -38.96
C ALA A 262 -9.14 -13.26 -38.75
N SER A 263 -8.30 -13.73 -39.67
CA SER A 263 -6.82 -13.67 -39.53
C SER A 263 -6.22 -12.39 -40.12
N GLY A 264 -6.89 -11.76 -41.09
CA GLY A 264 -6.56 -10.43 -41.62
C GLY A 264 -7.25 -9.26 -40.89
N ASP A 265 -7.86 -9.51 -39.74
CA ASP A 265 -8.52 -8.49 -38.93
C ASP A 265 -7.46 -7.52 -38.36
N PRO A 266 -7.55 -6.20 -38.64
CA PRO A 266 -6.63 -5.19 -38.09
C PRO A 266 -6.47 -5.26 -36.57
N ARG A 267 -7.52 -5.67 -35.85
CA ARG A 267 -7.50 -5.83 -34.38
C ARG A 267 -6.55 -6.95 -33.94
N VAL A 268 -6.60 -8.08 -34.63
CA VAL A 268 -5.75 -9.25 -34.35
C VAL A 268 -4.30 -8.93 -34.71
N MET A 269 -4.08 -8.25 -35.84
CA MET A 269 -2.75 -7.82 -36.27
C MET A 269 -2.14 -6.79 -35.31
N MET A 270 -2.92 -5.79 -34.88
CA MET A 270 -2.49 -4.81 -33.88
C MET A 270 -2.09 -5.49 -32.57
N ALA A 271 -2.92 -6.41 -32.06
CA ALA A 271 -2.62 -7.16 -30.84
C ALA A 271 -1.33 -7.99 -30.96
N LEU A 272 -1.15 -8.70 -32.08
CA LEU A 272 0.00 -9.56 -32.32
C LEU A 272 1.32 -8.75 -32.42
N LEU A 273 1.32 -7.69 -33.23
CA LEU A 273 2.49 -6.83 -33.41
C LEU A 273 2.86 -6.13 -32.11
N THR A 274 1.86 -5.65 -31.37
CA THR A 274 2.10 -4.97 -30.09
C THR A 274 2.66 -5.93 -29.04
N GLN A 275 2.14 -7.16 -28.95
CA GLN A 275 2.69 -8.18 -28.04
C GLN A 275 4.16 -8.48 -28.36
N GLN A 276 4.52 -8.52 -29.65
CA GLN A 276 5.90 -8.75 -30.06
C GLN A 276 6.79 -7.53 -29.77
N LEU A 277 6.29 -6.32 -30.04
CA LEU A 277 7.01 -5.07 -29.77
C LEU A 277 7.31 -4.90 -28.28
N ALA A 278 6.31 -5.12 -27.41
CA ALA A 278 6.45 -5.04 -25.96
C ALA A 278 7.34 -6.14 -25.36
N GLY A 279 7.58 -7.23 -26.11
CA GLY A 279 8.57 -8.25 -25.75
C GLY A 279 10.01 -7.86 -26.09
N ILE A 280 10.20 -6.86 -26.96
CA ILE A 280 11.51 -6.37 -27.43
C ILE A 280 11.89 -5.08 -26.72
N LEU A 281 10.95 -4.14 -26.58
CA LEU A 281 11.16 -2.81 -26.01
C LEU A 281 10.94 -2.78 -24.50
N SER A 282 11.48 -1.76 -23.82
CA SER A 282 11.15 -1.48 -22.43
C SER A 282 9.71 -0.95 -22.30
N PRO A 283 9.09 -1.00 -21.10
CA PRO A 283 7.75 -0.44 -20.90
C PRO A 283 7.65 1.05 -21.21
N GLU A 284 8.72 1.81 -20.94
CA GLU A 284 8.81 3.25 -21.22
C GLU A 284 8.87 3.51 -22.73
N ASP A 285 9.76 2.81 -23.45
CA ASP A 285 9.88 2.93 -24.91
C ASP A 285 8.62 2.45 -25.63
N THR A 286 7.93 1.45 -25.08
CA THR A 286 6.65 0.96 -25.62
C THR A 286 5.54 2.00 -25.44
N ALA A 287 5.54 2.72 -24.33
CA ALA A 287 4.62 3.84 -24.10
C ALA A 287 4.95 5.03 -25.04
N GLU A 288 6.22 5.35 -25.22
CA GLU A 288 6.67 6.38 -26.18
C GLU A 288 6.29 6.01 -27.62
N ALA A 289 6.43 4.74 -28.01
CA ALA A 289 6.00 4.25 -29.31
C ALA A 289 4.49 4.44 -29.51
N LEU A 290 3.66 4.13 -28.50
CA LEU A 290 2.22 4.38 -28.56
C LEU A 290 1.91 5.87 -28.77
N LEU A 291 2.50 6.73 -27.92
CA LEU A 291 2.26 8.17 -27.96
C LEU A 291 2.69 8.75 -29.31
N SER A 292 3.85 8.34 -29.82
CA SER A 292 4.38 8.81 -31.11
C SER A 292 3.48 8.41 -32.27
N VAL A 293 3.09 7.14 -32.33
CA VAL A 293 2.20 6.60 -33.36
C VAL A 293 0.83 7.30 -33.33
N ASP A 294 0.32 7.53 -32.12
CA ASP A 294 -0.97 8.17 -31.89
C ASP A 294 -0.96 9.67 -32.24
N GLU A 295 0.12 10.38 -31.88
CA GLU A 295 0.34 11.77 -32.25
C GLU A 295 0.41 11.94 -33.78
N LEU A 296 1.11 11.06 -34.48
CA LEU A 296 1.12 11.08 -35.95
C LEU A 296 -0.27 10.83 -36.51
N ALA A 297 -1.00 9.84 -35.98
CA ALA A 297 -2.35 9.54 -36.42
C ALA A 297 -3.30 10.74 -36.23
N LEU A 298 -3.14 11.53 -35.16
CA LEU A 298 -3.88 12.78 -34.93
C LEU A 298 -3.45 13.90 -35.88
N ALA A 299 -2.15 14.01 -36.17
CA ALA A 299 -1.62 15.00 -37.09
C ALA A 299 -2.14 14.80 -38.53
N LEU A 300 -2.32 13.55 -38.95
CA LEU A 300 -2.92 13.21 -40.24
C LEU A 300 -4.45 13.48 -40.28
N GLY A 301 -5.10 13.78 -39.15
CA GLY A 301 -6.53 14.10 -39.07
C GLY A 301 -7.23 13.58 -37.80
N ALA A 302 -8.51 13.93 -37.65
CA ALA A 302 -9.30 13.53 -36.48
C ALA A 302 -9.41 12.00 -36.34
N ARG A 303 -9.35 11.53 -35.09
CA ARG A 303 -9.36 10.09 -34.78
C ARG A 303 -10.74 9.48 -35.05
N THR A 304 -10.75 8.29 -35.66
CA THR A 304 -11.97 7.49 -35.83
C THR A 304 -12.24 6.60 -34.62
N VAL A 305 -13.50 6.18 -34.44
CA VAL A 305 -13.89 5.20 -33.40
C VAL A 305 -13.09 3.90 -33.51
N PHE A 306 -12.73 3.50 -34.73
CA PHE A 306 -11.95 2.29 -34.95
C PHE A 306 -10.47 2.49 -34.58
N GLN A 307 -9.91 3.68 -34.82
CA GLN A 307 -8.58 4.02 -34.33
C GLN A 307 -8.52 4.07 -32.81
N ASP A 308 -9.56 4.59 -32.13
CA ASP A 308 -9.66 4.53 -30.67
C ASP A 308 -9.63 3.08 -30.15
N GLU A 309 -10.33 2.17 -30.83
CA GLU A 309 -10.30 0.74 -30.50
C GLU A 309 -8.91 0.14 -30.71
N LEU A 310 -8.21 0.47 -31.81
CA LEU A 310 -6.86 -0.01 -32.08
C LEU A 310 -5.84 0.49 -31.06
N VAL A 311 -5.93 1.76 -30.63
CA VAL A 311 -5.11 2.32 -29.55
C VAL A 311 -5.39 1.60 -28.22
N GLN A 312 -6.65 1.29 -27.92
CA GLN A 312 -7.00 0.50 -26.75
C GLN A 312 -6.41 -0.91 -26.81
N ILE A 313 -6.47 -1.57 -27.97
CA ILE A 313 -5.85 -2.89 -28.18
C ILE A 313 -4.34 -2.81 -28.00
N PHE A 314 -3.67 -1.79 -28.55
CA PHE A 314 -2.25 -1.58 -28.33
C PHE A 314 -1.96 -1.50 -26.82
N ALA A 315 -2.61 -0.59 -26.10
CA ALA A 315 -2.35 -0.40 -24.67
C ALA A 315 -2.59 -1.70 -23.87
N GLU A 316 -3.62 -2.46 -24.24
CA GLU A 316 -3.94 -3.74 -23.62
C GLU A 316 -2.83 -4.78 -23.81
N PHE A 317 -2.39 -4.99 -25.05
CA PHE A 317 -1.39 -6.01 -25.40
C PHE A 317 0.05 -5.60 -25.09
N ALA A 318 0.31 -4.30 -24.96
CA ALA A 318 1.56 -3.77 -24.43
C ALA A 318 1.65 -3.84 -22.89
N GLY A 319 0.55 -4.20 -22.20
CA GLY A 319 0.48 -4.19 -20.74
C GLY A 319 0.51 -2.79 -20.13
N LEU A 320 0.21 -1.75 -20.93
CA LEU A 320 0.19 -0.37 -20.49
C LEU A 320 -1.09 -0.06 -19.73
N GLN A 321 -0.95 0.62 -18.59
CA GLN A 321 -2.09 1.11 -17.82
C GLN A 321 -2.06 2.64 -17.82
N PHE A 322 -3.08 3.25 -18.39
CA PHE A 322 -3.29 4.69 -18.25
C PHE A 322 -3.68 4.96 -16.80
N THR A 323 -2.69 5.31 -15.98
CA THR A 323 -2.95 5.91 -14.68
C THR A 323 -3.31 7.36 -14.96
N SER A 324 -4.59 7.71 -14.85
CA SER A 324 -4.92 9.12 -14.69
C SER A 324 -4.17 9.59 -13.45
N LEU A 325 -3.19 10.48 -13.63
CA LEU A 325 -2.61 11.21 -12.52
C LEU A 325 -3.78 11.98 -11.90
N SER A 326 -4.41 11.40 -10.87
CA SER A 326 -5.17 12.19 -9.92
C SER A 326 -4.12 13.06 -9.26
N VAL A 327 -3.91 14.25 -9.81
CA VAL A 327 -3.25 15.33 -9.09
C VAL A 327 -4.03 15.42 -7.78
N ASP A 328 -3.43 14.94 -6.71
CA ASP A 328 -3.95 15.09 -5.36
C ASP A 328 -4.15 16.59 -5.16
N LYS A 329 -5.39 17.05 -5.33
CA LYS A 329 -5.77 18.41 -4.97
C LYS A 329 -5.54 18.51 -3.47
N PRO A 330 -4.64 19.38 -2.99
CA PRO A 330 -4.59 19.68 -1.58
C PRO A 330 -5.98 20.13 -1.15
N GLN A 331 -6.52 19.48 -0.13
CA GLN A 331 -7.82 19.84 0.44
C GLN A 331 -7.83 21.33 0.80
N GLN A 332 -8.61 22.13 0.08
CA GLN A 332 -8.98 23.46 0.52
C GLN A 332 -10.50 23.60 0.53
N LYS A 333 -10.96 24.00 1.72
CA LYS A 333 -12.35 24.21 2.11
C LYS A 333 -13.05 25.22 1.20
N ALA A 334 -14.31 24.89 0.93
CA ALA A 334 -15.43 25.71 0.48
C ALA A 334 -15.21 27.24 0.37
N ALA A 335 -15.42 27.76 -0.84
CA ALA A 335 -16.13 29.01 -1.05
C ALA A 335 -16.86 28.96 -2.41
N ASN A 336 -18.14 29.33 -2.38
CA ASN A 336 -19.06 29.38 -3.51
C ASN A 336 -18.59 30.34 -4.61
N HIS A 337 -18.83 29.99 -5.89
CA HIS A 337 -19.53 30.77 -6.92
C HIS A 337 -19.25 30.18 -8.34
N PRO A 338 -20.27 29.84 -9.15
CA PRO A 338 -20.11 29.39 -10.52
C PRO A 338 -20.39 30.56 -11.49
N ALA A 339 -19.37 31.12 -12.15
CA ALA A 339 -19.55 31.96 -13.35
C ALA A 339 -18.25 32.44 -14.03
N ALA A 340 -17.08 32.37 -13.39
CA ALA A 340 -15.88 33.06 -13.90
C ALA A 340 -14.83 32.14 -14.58
N TYR A 341 -15.20 30.94 -15.01
CA TYR A 341 -14.22 29.97 -15.55
C TYR A 341 -14.03 30.05 -17.07
N LEU A 342 -14.66 31.00 -17.77
CA LEU A 342 -14.54 31.13 -19.23
C LEU A 342 -13.58 32.22 -19.72
N ASP A 343 -12.87 32.93 -18.83
CA ASP A 343 -12.05 34.09 -19.22
C ASP A 343 -10.53 33.92 -19.03
N LYS A 344 -10.05 32.70 -18.76
CA LYS A 344 -8.61 32.47 -18.44
C LYS A 344 -7.84 31.60 -19.43
N PHE A 345 -8.14 31.74 -20.72
CA PHE A 345 -7.31 31.22 -21.82
C PHE A 345 -6.68 32.31 -22.69
N ALA A 346 -6.53 33.54 -22.18
CA ALA A 346 -5.83 34.62 -22.85
C ALA A 346 -4.60 35.09 -22.06
N SER A 347 -3.46 34.41 -22.27
CA SER A 347 -2.08 34.97 -22.36
C SER A 347 -1.04 33.91 -21.97
N LYS A 348 -0.17 33.52 -22.91
CA LYS A 348 1.10 32.83 -22.57
C LYS A 348 1.94 33.75 -21.67
N PRO A 349 2.64 33.27 -20.62
CA PRO A 349 3.55 34.12 -19.85
C PRO A 349 4.74 34.54 -20.73
N HIS A 350 5.01 35.83 -20.78
CA HIS A 350 6.25 36.39 -21.34
C HIS A 350 7.44 35.84 -20.55
N LEU A 351 8.23 34.94 -21.12
CA LEU A 351 9.46 34.49 -20.46
C LEU A 351 10.49 35.63 -20.43
N VAL A 352 11.07 35.88 -19.26
CA VAL A 352 12.03 36.98 -19.04
C VAL A 352 13.45 36.48 -19.33
N ASN A 353 14.20 37.19 -20.19
CA ASN A 353 15.60 36.85 -20.49
C ASN A 353 16.57 37.53 -19.52
N PHE A 354 17.40 36.77 -18.81
CA PHE A 354 18.29 37.31 -17.78
C PHE A 354 19.41 38.22 -18.29
N ASN A 355 19.87 38.04 -19.53
CA ASN A 355 20.98 38.80 -20.11
C ASN A 355 20.50 40.15 -20.67
N THR A 356 19.24 40.25 -21.09
CA THR A 356 18.69 41.46 -21.73
C THR A 356 17.60 42.19 -20.94
N ALA A 357 16.98 41.54 -19.94
CA ALA A 357 15.86 42.13 -19.20
C ALA A 357 16.22 43.43 -18.46
N THR A 358 15.25 44.33 -18.35
CA THR A 358 15.39 45.53 -17.53
C THR A 358 15.23 45.21 -16.04
N LEU A 359 15.69 46.13 -15.18
CA LEU A 359 15.57 45.97 -13.73
C LEU A 359 14.11 45.80 -13.26
N GLN A 360 13.14 46.38 -13.97
CA GLN A 360 11.71 46.22 -13.67
C GLN A 360 11.19 44.84 -14.13
N GLN A 361 11.63 44.34 -15.28
CA GLN A 361 11.28 43.01 -15.79
C GLN A 361 11.88 41.89 -14.94
N LEU A 362 13.07 42.08 -14.35
CA LEU A 362 13.62 41.10 -13.42
C LEU A 362 12.84 41.02 -12.11
N GLN A 363 12.20 42.10 -11.69
CA GLN A 363 11.41 42.14 -10.46
C GLN A 363 10.05 41.48 -10.58
N THR A 364 9.57 41.22 -11.80
CA THR A 364 8.33 40.46 -12.01
C THR A 364 8.53 38.96 -11.76
N LEU A 365 9.79 38.50 -11.62
CA LEU A 365 10.10 37.11 -11.32
C LEU A 365 9.88 36.77 -9.83
N PRO A 366 9.39 35.56 -9.53
CA PRO A 366 9.17 35.14 -8.15
C PRO A 366 10.47 35.22 -7.35
N HIS A 367 10.38 35.76 -6.14
CA HIS A 367 11.50 35.90 -5.21
C HIS A 367 12.66 36.83 -5.66
N ILE A 368 12.51 37.59 -6.74
CA ILE A 368 13.49 38.60 -7.18
C ILE A 368 13.01 40.01 -6.81
N GLY A 369 13.55 40.55 -5.71
CA GLY A 369 13.37 41.97 -5.35
C GLY A 369 14.44 42.87 -5.97
N VAL A 370 14.30 44.19 -5.81
CA VAL A 370 15.22 45.22 -6.35
C VAL A 370 16.70 44.90 -6.11
N GLY A 371 17.07 44.46 -4.89
CA GLY A 371 18.46 44.13 -4.54
C GLY A 371 19.01 42.94 -5.32
N ARG A 372 18.18 41.91 -5.56
CA ARG A 372 18.58 40.72 -6.33
C ARG A 372 18.58 41.00 -7.82
N ALA A 373 17.61 41.78 -8.32
CA ALA A 373 17.59 42.22 -9.71
C ALA A 373 18.88 43.01 -10.08
N LYS A 374 19.36 43.88 -9.19
CA LYS A 374 20.65 44.57 -9.37
C LYS A 374 21.84 43.60 -9.38
N ALA A 375 21.84 42.61 -8.49
CA ALA A 375 22.88 41.58 -8.45
C ALA A 375 22.88 40.70 -9.72
N ILE A 376 21.71 40.40 -10.28
CA ILE A 376 21.57 39.66 -11.55
C ILE A 376 22.14 40.48 -12.71
N ILE A 377 21.83 41.79 -12.78
CA ILE A 377 22.40 42.67 -13.82
C ILE A 377 23.92 42.75 -13.71
N ALA A 378 24.46 42.80 -12.49
CA ALA A 378 25.91 42.82 -12.25
C ALA A 378 26.61 41.50 -12.61
N LEU A 379 25.89 40.38 -12.62
CA LEU A 379 26.41 39.05 -12.93
C LEU A 379 26.41 38.72 -14.43
N ARG A 380 25.91 39.63 -15.29
CA ARG A 380 25.86 39.40 -16.73
C ARG A 380 27.26 39.34 -17.34
N PRO A 381 27.51 38.46 -18.33
CA PRO A 381 26.57 37.52 -18.94
C PRO A 381 26.37 36.21 -18.13
N ILE A 382 25.14 35.73 -18.07
CA ILE A 382 24.73 34.51 -17.39
C ILE A 382 24.48 33.41 -18.43
N ASN A 383 25.34 32.40 -18.45
CA ASN A 383 25.27 31.31 -19.43
C ASN A 383 24.53 30.09 -18.88
N ASN A 384 24.38 30.00 -17.56
CA ASN A 384 23.70 28.90 -16.89
C ASN A 384 22.90 29.45 -15.70
N ILE A 385 21.64 29.06 -15.60
CA ILE A 385 20.73 29.48 -14.54
C ILE A 385 21.27 29.18 -13.13
N LEU A 386 22.08 28.13 -12.96
CA LEU A 386 22.71 27.78 -11.68
C LEU A 386 23.65 28.86 -11.15
N GLN A 387 24.19 29.73 -12.01
CA GLN A 387 25.06 30.85 -11.61
C GLN A 387 24.33 31.86 -10.71
N LEU A 388 22.99 31.89 -10.75
CA LEU A 388 22.17 32.72 -9.86
C LEU A 388 22.29 32.34 -8.38
N GLN A 389 22.73 31.11 -8.06
CA GLN A 389 22.98 30.68 -6.69
C GLN A 389 24.14 31.42 -6.01
N ALA A 390 25.01 32.08 -6.78
CA ALA A 390 26.05 32.95 -6.24
C ALA A 390 25.48 34.23 -5.58
N ILE A 391 24.22 34.58 -5.89
CA ILE A 391 23.55 35.74 -5.31
C ILE A 391 22.96 35.35 -3.96
N ASN A 392 23.35 36.08 -2.91
CA ASN A 392 22.92 35.80 -1.55
C ASN A 392 21.37 35.79 -1.43
N GLY A 393 20.82 34.65 -1.00
CA GLY A 393 19.39 34.43 -0.84
C GLY A 393 18.68 33.79 -2.04
N ILE A 394 19.39 33.33 -3.07
CA ILE A 394 18.85 32.46 -4.14
C ILE A 394 19.35 31.02 -3.89
N GLY A 395 18.51 30.21 -3.24
CA GLY A 395 18.78 28.79 -3.02
C GLY A 395 18.13 27.89 -4.08
N PRO A 396 18.39 26.58 -4.06
CA PRO A 396 17.91 25.63 -5.08
C PRO A 396 16.38 25.59 -5.21
N ALA A 397 15.64 25.72 -4.10
CA ALA A 397 14.18 25.79 -4.12
C ALA A 397 13.66 27.02 -4.87
N ARG A 398 14.25 28.20 -4.62
CA ARG A 398 13.86 29.45 -5.29
C ARG A 398 14.27 29.46 -6.76
N LEU A 399 15.35 28.75 -7.10
CA LEU A 399 15.83 28.64 -8.47
C LEU A 399 14.85 27.85 -9.33
N ALA A 400 14.25 26.78 -8.78
CA ALA A 400 13.22 26.02 -9.48
C ALA A 400 12.00 26.88 -9.82
N ASP A 401 11.53 27.70 -8.87
CA ASP A 401 10.41 28.62 -9.08
C ASP A 401 10.73 29.72 -10.10
N ILE A 402 11.99 30.16 -10.18
CA ILE A 402 12.44 31.17 -11.14
C ILE A 402 12.57 30.57 -12.56
N ALA A 403 13.03 29.32 -12.67
CA ALA A 403 13.30 28.63 -13.92
C ALA A 403 12.06 28.52 -14.83
N GLU A 404 10.87 28.40 -14.24
CA GLU A 404 9.61 28.27 -14.95
C GLU A 404 9.18 29.55 -15.70
N TYR A 405 9.75 30.71 -15.33
CA TYR A 405 9.34 32.03 -15.86
C TYR A 405 10.43 32.73 -16.68
N CYS A 406 11.52 32.04 -17.01
CA CYS A 406 12.70 32.66 -17.63
C CYS A 406 13.34 31.80 -18.74
N VAL A 407 14.11 32.46 -19.60
CA VAL A 407 14.99 31.81 -20.59
C VAL A 407 16.41 32.37 -20.43
N THR A 408 17.40 31.49 -20.39
CA THR A 408 18.82 31.84 -20.54
C THR A 408 19.22 31.58 -21.99
N LEU A 409 19.56 32.63 -22.74
CA LEU A 409 20.27 32.51 -24.03
C LEU A 409 21.70 33.02 -23.84
#